data_AF-A0A536F7E1-F1
#
_entry.id   AF-A0A536F7E1-F1
#
_cell.length_a   1.000
_cell.length_b   1.000
_cell.length_c   1.000
_cell.angle_alpha   90.00
_cell.angle_beta   90.00
_cell.angle_gamma   90.00
#
_symmetry.space_group_name_H-M   'P 1'
#
loop_
_entity.id
_entity.type
_entity.pdbx_description
1 polymer ?
#
loop_
_entity_poly.entity_id
_entity_poly.type
_entity_poly.pdbx_seq_one_letter_code
_entity_poly.pdbx_strand_id
1 'polypeptide(L)'
;MYRLVTGMLLVAMATATFLPGPGRHTRDYAYSGCRWPSGQIPYTDDTGRYGRATAAAARRWSFSTPAVQLHAMAAAAWTVTTANLGPTQVYGLTHWTCDRGRFVSVISYYNTYYTDGFTFEQRVSLMTHEMGHGL
;
A
#
# COMPACT_ATOMS: atom_id res chain seq x y z
N MET A 1 62.94 12.51 40.36
CA MET A 1 62.03 13.21 39.42
C MET A 1 61.69 12.23 38.30
N TYR A 2 60.53 11.59 38.38
CA TYR A 2 60.12 10.56 37.42
C TYR A 2 59.45 11.21 36.20
N ARG A 3 59.94 10.86 35.01
CA ARG A 3 59.38 11.23 33.71
C ARG A 3 58.11 10.42 33.46
N LEU A 4 57.01 11.10 33.12
CA LEU A 4 55.85 10.49 32.47
C LEU A 4 55.83 10.95 31.02
N VAL A 5 55.97 9.98 30.12
CA VAL A 5 55.89 10.13 28.67
C VAL A 5 54.56 9.53 28.22
N THR A 6 53.97 10.19 27.21
CA THR A 6 52.98 9.70 26.24
C THR A 6 51.58 9.31 26.71
N GLY A 7 50.62 10.11 26.21
CA GLY A 7 49.25 9.71 25.94
C GLY A 7 48.68 10.64 24.89
N MET A 8 49.14 10.51 23.64
CA MET A 8 48.64 11.30 22.50
C MET A 8 47.24 10.77 22.16
N LEU A 9 46.21 11.52 22.55
CA LEU A 9 44.81 11.19 22.26
C LEU A 9 44.56 11.45 20.77
N LEU A 10 44.65 10.40 19.95
CA LEU A 10 44.20 10.42 18.56
C LEU A 10 42.67 10.52 18.55
N VAL A 11 42.14 11.73 18.38
CA VAL A 11 40.74 11.95 18.05
C VAL A 11 40.55 11.53 16.60
N ALA A 12 40.06 10.31 16.39
CA ALA A 12 39.60 9.85 15.09
C ALA A 12 38.36 10.67 14.70
N MET A 13 38.55 11.66 13.84
CA MET A 13 37.46 12.34 13.14
C MET A 13 36.79 11.33 12.21
N ALA A 14 35.70 10.73 12.66
CA ALA A 14 34.82 9.95 11.81
C ALA A 14 34.17 10.91 10.79
N THR A 15 34.71 10.97 9.58
CA THR A 15 34.04 11.56 8.44
C THR A 15 32.82 10.69 8.11
N ALA A 16 31.66 11.10 8.62
CA ALA A 16 30.37 10.56 8.19
C ALA A 16 30.19 10.88 6.70
N THR A 17 30.57 9.93 5.85
CA THR A 17 30.18 9.93 4.45
C THR A 17 28.65 9.78 4.41
N PHE A 18 27.95 10.90 4.21
CA PHE A 18 26.53 10.90 3.86
C PHE A 18 26.40 10.25 2.48
N LEU A 19 26.30 8.92 2.47
CA LEU A 19 25.76 8.20 1.33
C LEU A 19 24.30 8.66 1.16
N PRO A 20 23.89 9.13 -0.03
CA PRO A 20 22.47 9.31 -0.29
C PRO A 20 21.83 7.92 -0.18
N GLY A 21 21.15 7.68 0.94
CA GLY A 21 20.37 6.47 1.15
C GLY A 21 19.31 6.35 0.04
N PRO A 22 18.82 5.13 -0.24
CA PRO A 22 17.76 4.92 -1.21
C PRO A 22 16.61 5.88 -0.89
N GLY A 23 16.17 6.60 -1.92
CA GLY A 23 15.29 7.76 -1.80
C GLY A 23 14.20 7.52 -0.76
N ARG A 24 14.15 8.40 0.25
CA ARG A 24 12.99 8.47 1.14
C ARG A 24 11.77 8.65 0.24
N HIS A 25 10.95 7.61 0.11
CA HIS A 25 9.58 7.71 -0.35
C HIS A 25 8.79 8.54 0.68
N THR A 26 9.04 9.84 0.74
CA THR A 26 8.32 10.78 1.61
C THR A 26 6.92 11.10 1.08
N ARG A 27 6.50 10.50 -0.04
CA ARG A 27 5.15 10.67 -0.58
C ARG A 27 4.12 9.69 -0.02
N ASP A 28 4.54 8.59 0.61
CA ASP A 28 3.58 7.57 1.07
C ASP A 28 3.00 7.87 2.47
N TYR A 29 3.62 8.77 3.24
CA TYR A 29 3.14 9.13 4.60
C TYR A 29 1.99 10.15 4.62
N ALA A 30 1.71 10.85 3.52
CA ALA A 30 0.58 11.78 3.42
C ALA A 30 -0.77 11.08 3.18
N TYR A 31 -0.74 9.76 2.99
CA TYR A 31 -1.88 8.88 2.68
C TYR A 31 -2.38 8.14 3.93
N SER A 32 -2.25 8.74 5.11
CA SER A 32 -2.76 8.22 6.37
C SER A 32 -3.71 9.23 6.99
N GLY A 33 -4.80 8.77 7.61
CA GLY A 33 -5.70 9.65 8.36
C GLY A 33 -7.19 9.37 8.21
N CYS A 34 -7.56 8.39 7.39
CA CYS A 34 -8.96 8.04 7.16
C CYS A 34 -9.20 6.63 7.62
N ARG A 35 -10.37 6.40 8.22
CA ARG A 35 -10.77 5.08 8.69
C ARG A 35 -12.16 4.75 8.25
N TRP A 36 -12.42 3.45 8.12
CA TRP A 36 -13.77 2.95 8.03
C TRP A 36 -14.51 3.11 9.37
N PRO A 37 -15.84 3.29 9.35
CA PRO A 37 -16.62 3.45 10.58
C PRO A 37 -16.68 2.15 11.40
N SER A 38 -16.48 0.99 10.76
CA SER A 38 -16.44 -0.32 11.40
C SER A 38 -15.45 -1.24 10.67
N GLY A 39 -15.12 -2.36 11.30
CA GLY A 39 -14.33 -3.43 10.69
C GLY A 39 -15.06 -4.24 9.61
N GLN A 40 -16.40 -4.11 9.52
CA GLN A 40 -17.18 -4.68 8.41
C GLN A 40 -17.15 -3.69 7.26
N ILE A 41 -16.30 -3.96 6.26
CA ILE A 41 -15.96 -3.00 5.21
C ILE A 41 -16.50 -3.52 3.88
N PRO A 42 -17.57 -2.89 3.36
CA PRO A 42 -18.11 -3.29 2.07
C PRO A 42 -17.26 -2.76 0.92
N TYR A 43 -17.16 -3.55 -0.15
CA TYR A 43 -16.64 -3.09 -1.43
C TYR A 43 -17.53 -3.52 -2.59
N THR A 44 -17.58 -2.70 -3.64
CA THR A 44 -18.17 -3.05 -4.93
C THR A 44 -17.09 -3.59 -5.83
N ASP A 45 -17.34 -4.76 -6.42
CA ASP A 45 -16.46 -5.36 -7.41
C ASP A 45 -17.00 -5.11 -8.82
N ASP A 46 -16.36 -4.19 -9.53
CA ASP A 46 -16.65 -3.86 -10.93
C ASP A 46 -15.47 -4.28 -11.83
N THR A 47 -14.75 -5.34 -11.44
CA THR A 47 -13.53 -5.77 -12.14
C THR A 47 -13.79 -6.81 -13.24
N GLY A 48 -15.05 -7.24 -13.41
CA GLY A 48 -15.44 -8.24 -14.40
C GLY A 48 -14.67 -9.55 -14.26
N ARG A 49 -13.84 -9.88 -15.26
CA ARG A 49 -13.06 -11.13 -15.29
C ARG A 49 -12.06 -11.29 -14.14
N TYR A 50 -11.72 -10.19 -13.46
CA TYR A 50 -10.78 -10.17 -12.33
C TYR A 50 -11.46 -10.51 -11.00
N GLY A 51 -12.80 -10.58 -10.93
CA GLY A 51 -13.52 -10.63 -9.65
C GLY A 51 -13.17 -11.82 -8.76
N ARG A 52 -12.79 -12.97 -9.34
CA ARG A 52 -12.28 -14.10 -8.55
C ARG A 52 -10.99 -13.78 -7.80
N ALA A 53 -10.10 -13.01 -8.42
CA ALA A 53 -8.84 -12.57 -7.81
C ALA A 53 -9.10 -11.47 -6.76
N THR A 54 -10.01 -10.53 -7.07
CA THR A 54 -10.47 -9.49 -6.13
C THR A 54 -11.03 -10.12 -4.85
N ALA A 55 -11.95 -11.08 -4.98
CA ALA A 55 -12.52 -11.78 -3.84
C ALA A 55 -11.47 -12.58 -3.05
N ALA A 56 -10.45 -13.13 -3.71
CA ALA A 56 -9.37 -13.82 -3.02
C ALA A 56 -8.46 -12.86 -2.23
N ALA A 57 -8.17 -11.67 -2.77
CA ALA A 57 -7.45 -10.62 -2.07
C ALA A 57 -8.22 -10.14 -0.83
N ALA A 58 -9.53 -9.89 -0.97
CA ALA A 58 -10.40 -9.52 0.15
C ALA A 58 -10.40 -10.57 1.28
N ARG A 59 -10.43 -11.86 0.91
CA ARG A 59 -10.32 -12.96 1.88
C ARG A 59 -8.96 -13.01 2.58
N ARG A 60 -7.85 -12.66 1.92
CA ARG A 60 -6.51 -12.64 2.54
C ARG A 60 -6.43 -11.64 3.70
N TRP A 61 -7.02 -10.46 3.53
CA TRP A 61 -7.14 -9.48 4.63
C TRP A 61 -8.06 -9.98 5.73
N SER A 62 -9.23 -10.48 5.36
CA SER A 62 -10.24 -10.94 6.33
C SER A 62 -9.77 -12.14 7.17
N PHE A 63 -8.89 -12.96 6.60
CA PHE A 63 -8.24 -14.06 7.30
C PHE A 63 -7.08 -13.58 8.19
N SER A 64 -6.21 -12.71 7.68
CA SER A 64 -5.01 -12.25 8.40
C SER A 64 -5.33 -11.28 9.54
N THR A 65 -6.44 -10.58 9.48
CA THR A 65 -6.84 -9.59 10.48
C THR A 65 -8.33 -9.72 10.77
N PRO A 66 -8.74 -10.55 11.75
CA PRO A 66 -10.15 -10.83 12.02
C PRO A 66 -11.00 -9.59 12.30
N ALA A 67 -10.40 -8.51 12.80
CA ALA A 67 -11.06 -7.22 13.03
C ALA A 67 -11.46 -6.47 11.74
N VAL A 68 -10.93 -6.87 10.58
CA VAL A 68 -11.23 -6.32 9.26
C VAL A 68 -11.90 -7.42 8.44
N GLN A 69 -13.14 -7.22 8.01
CA GLN A 69 -13.92 -8.16 7.23
C GLN A 69 -14.39 -7.47 5.96
N LEU A 70 -13.71 -7.77 4.86
CA LEU A 70 -14.05 -7.27 3.53
C LEU A 70 -15.13 -8.16 2.90
N HIS A 71 -16.22 -7.55 2.45
CA HIS A 71 -17.32 -8.27 1.83
C HIS A 71 -17.85 -7.53 0.60
N ALA A 72 -18.16 -8.28 -0.45
CA ALA A 72 -18.67 -7.71 -1.69
C ALA A 72 -20.14 -7.28 -1.54
N MET A 73 -20.49 -6.12 -2.09
CA MET A 73 -21.87 -5.67 -2.23
C MET A 73 -22.09 -4.85 -3.50
N ALA A 74 -23.35 -4.70 -3.90
CA ALA A 74 -23.71 -4.04 -5.16
C ALA A 74 -23.33 -2.54 -5.21
N ALA A 75 -23.36 -1.85 -4.07
CA ALA A 75 -23.05 -0.42 -4.01
C ALA A 75 -22.38 -0.06 -2.68
N ALA A 76 -21.07 0.22 -2.72
CA ALA A 76 -20.25 0.61 -1.60
C ALA A 76 -19.44 1.88 -1.91
N ALA A 77 -19.00 2.57 -0.86
CA ALA A 77 -18.06 3.69 -0.99
C ALA A 77 -16.68 3.24 -1.50
N TRP A 78 -16.32 1.97 -1.29
CA TRP A 78 -15.13 1.38 -1.88
C TRP A 78 -15.50 0.65 -3.17
N THR A 79 -14.97 1.10 -4.31
CA THR A 79 -15.06 0.38 -5.57
C THR A 79 -13.71 -0.23 -5.95
N VAL A 80 -13.69 -1.50 -6.33
CA VAL A 80 -12.57 -2.12 -7.02
C VAL A 80 -12.95 -2.26 -8.48
N THR A 81 -12.13 -1.75 -9.38
CA THR A 81 -12.43 -1.77 -10.82
C THR A 81 -11.14 -1.94 -11.65
N THR A 82 -11.26 -1.83 -12.96
CA THR A 82 -10.15 -1.95 -13.91
C THR A 82 -10.04 -0.66 -14.70
N ALA A 83 -8.81 -0.27 -15.04
CA ALA A 83 -8.56 0.84 -15.95
C ALA A 83 -7.32 0.52 -16.80
N ASN A 84 -7.30 0.94 -18.06
CA ASN A 84 -6.06 0.91 -18.83
C ASN A 84 -5.36 2.26 -18.67
N LEU A 85 -4.32 2.31 -17.83
CA LEU A 85 -3.57 3.54 -17.55
C LEU A 85 -2.33 3.67 -18.45
N GLY A 86 -2.11 2.73 -19.39
CA GLY A 86 -0.94 2.70 -20.25
C GLY A 86 0.37 2.29 -19.53
N PRO A 87 1.53 2.50 -20.18
CA PRO A 87 2.84 2.05 -19.71
C PRO A 87 3.44 2.94 -18.61
N THR A 88 2.71 3.18 -17.53
CA THR A 88 3.08 4.11 -16.44
C THR A 88 4.02 3.53 -15.39
N GLN A 89 4.36 2.24 -15.49
CA GLN A 89 4.99 1.43 -14.44
C GLN A 89 4.16 1.29 -13.15
N VAL A 90 2.89 1.72 -13.19
CA VAL A 90 1.91 1.57 -12.12
C VAL A 90 1.03 0.37 -12.45
N TYR A 91 1.17 -0.72 -11.69
CA TYR A 91 0.49 -1.99 -11.94
C TYR A 91 -0.92 -2.03 -11.34
N GLY A 92 -1.11 -1.34 -10.22
CA GLY A 92 -2.37 -1.07 -9.55
C GLY A 92 -2.31 0.33 -8.94
N LEU A 93 -3.47 0.88 -8.63
CA LEU A 93 -3.58 2.21 -8.01
C LEU A 93 -4.77 2.24 -7.08
N THR A 94 -4.56 2.67 -5.85
CA THR A 94 -5.63 2.96 -4.91
C THR A 94 -5.59 4.44 -4.55
N HIS A 95 -6.73 5.10 -4.66
CA HIS A 95 -6.90 6.50 -4.27
C HIS A 95 -8.22 6.66 -3.53
N TRP A 96 -8.33 7.72 -2.75
CA TRP A 96 -9.49 7.94 -1.89
C TRP A 96 -9.68 9.41 -1.56
N THR A 97 -10.88 9.71 -1.08
CA THR A 97 -11.23 11.00 -0.49
C THR A 97 -11.71 10.80 0.94
N CYS A 98 -11.49 11.80 1.78
CA CYS A 98 -11.87 11.76 3.17
C CYS A 98 -12.61 13.00 3.62
N ASP A 99 -13.56 12.77 4.52
CA ASP A 99 -14.23 13.82 5.28
C ASP A 99 -14.07 13.54 6.77
N ARG A 100 -13.53 14.50 7.51
CA ARG A 100 -13.31 14.42 8.97
C ARG A 100 -12.64 13.10 9.43
N GLY A 101 -11.64 12.64 8.68
CA GLY A 101 -10.91 11.41 8.99
C GLY A 101 -11.68 10.11 8.71
N ARG A 102 -12.72 10.15 7.89
CA ARG A 102 -13.45 8.97 7.41
C ARG A 102 -13.36 8.86 5.90
N PHE A 103 -13.26 7.62 5.41
CA PHE A 103 -13.37 7.37 3.98
C PHE A 103 -14.76 7.76 3.47
N VAL A 104 -14.78 8.53 2.37
CA VAL A 104 -16.01 8.91 1.65
C VAL A 104 -16.11 8.16 0.33
N SER A 105 -14.97 7.97 -0.32
CA SER A 105 -14.83 7.20 -1.56
C SER A 105 -13.42 6.60 -1.56
N VAL A 106 -13.32 5.32 -1.92
CA VAL A 106 -12.06 4.61 -2.14
C VAL A 106 -12.19 3.89 -3.46
N ILE A 107 -11.20 4.02 -4.33
CA ILE A 107 -11.20 3.31 -5.60
C ILE A 107 -9.84 2.64 -5.81
N SER A 108 -9.87 1.33 -5.99
CA SER A 108 -8.70 0.49 -6.28
C SER A 108 -8.78 -0.03 -7.71
N TYR A 109 -7.70 0.11 -8.47
CA TYR A 109 -7.63 -0.30 -9.86
C TYR A 109 -6.65 -1.44 -10.09
N TYR A 110 -7.04 -2.36 -10.96
CA TYR A 110 -6.07 -3.08 -11.79
C TYR A 110 -5.72 -2.23 -13.01
N ASN A 111 -4.42 -1.96 -13.26
CA ASN A 111 -4.01 -1.41 -14.55
C ASN A 111 -3.96 -2.54 -15.59
N THR A 112 -4.94 -2.59 -16.49
CA THR A 112 -5.09 -3.69 -17.46
C THR A 112 -3.97 -3.75 -18.48
N TYR A 113 -3.26 -2.63 -18.72
CA TYR A 113 -2.07 -2.62 -19.57
C TYR A 113 -1.03 -3.67 -19.14
N TYR A 114 -0.86 -3.86 -17.83
CA TYR A 114 0.06 -4.85 -17.25
C TYR A 114 -0.64 -6.12 -16.81
N THR A 115 -1.80 -5.99 -16.17
CA THR A 115 -2.44 -7.07 -15.41
C THR A 115 -3.23 -8.05 -16.29
N ASP A 116 -3.44 -7.73 -17.57
CA ASP A 116 -4.03 -8.66 -18.54
C ASP A 116 -3.12 -9.88 -18.77
N GLY A 117 -1.79 -9.67 -18.72
CA GLY A 117 -0.80 -10.74 -18.79
C GLY A 117 -0.53 -11.46 -17.47
N PHE A 118 -1.12 -11.00 -16.36
CA PHE A 118 -0.85 -11.60 -15.05
C PHE A 118 -1.52 -12.96 -14.88
N THR A 119 -0.85 -13.85 -14.16
CA THR A 119 -1.46 -15.04 -13.58
C THR A 119 -2.50 -14.65 -12.52
N PHE A 120 -3.36 -15.62 -12.15
CA PHE A 120 -4.31 -15.43 -11.06
C PHE A 120 -3.62 -14.98 -9.76
N GLU A 121 -2.55 -15.67 -9.33
CA GLU A 121 -1.86 -15.35 -8.08
C GLU A 121 -1.20 -13.96 -8.10
N GLN A 122 -0.66 -13.53 -9.25
CA GLN A 122 -0.13 -12.17 -9.39
C GLN A 122 -1.24 -11.11 -9.24
N ARG A 123 -2.43 -11.35 -9.80
CA ARG A 123 -3.59 -10.45 -9.60
C ARG A 123 -4.06 -10.43 -8.16
N VAL A 124 -4.06 -11.57 -7.47
CA VAL A 124 -4.39 -11.63 -6.05
C VAL A 124 -3.36 -10.84 -5.23
N SER A 125 -2.07 -11.07 -5.48
CA SER A 125 -0.98 -10.36 -4.81
C SER A 125 -1.11 -8.84 -4.96
N LEU A 126 -1.24 -8.37 -6.20
CA LEU A 126 -1.41 -6.95 -6.51
C LEU A 126 -2.62 -6.37 -5.79
N MET A 127 -3.81 -6.98 -5.92
CA MET A 127 -5.00 -6.41 -5.30
C MET A 127 -5.02 -6.54 -3.78
N THR A 128 -4.28 -7.49 -3.21
CA THR A 128 -4.07 -7.51 -1.76
C THR A 128 -3.29 -6.28 -1.31
N HIS A 129 -2.27 -5.88 -2.07
CA HIS A 129 -1.52 -4.64 -1.83
C HIS A 129 -2.40 -3.40 -1.99
N GLU A 130 -3.14 -3.28 -3.10
CA GLU A 130 -4.06 -2.17 -3.34
C GLU A 130 -5.15 -2.09 -2.26
N MET A 131 -5.70 -3.23 -1.84
CA MET A 131 -6.63 -3.27 -0.71
C MET A 131 -5.98 -2.84 0.61
N GLY A 132 -4.69 -3.06 0.80
CA GLY A 132 -3.97 -2.55 1.96
C GLY A 132 -3.95 -1.02 2.04
N HIS A 133 -3.94 -0.32 0.91
CA HIS A 133 -4.03 1.15 0.88
C HIS A 133 -5.44 1.67 1.20
N GLY A 134 -6.47 0.87 0.93
CA GLY A 134 -7.86 1.22 1.23
C GLY A 134 -8.31 0.90 2.66
N LEU A 135 -7.39 0.49 3.55
CA LEU A 135 -7.64 0.13 4.95
C LEU A 135 -6.96 1.12 5.89
#